data_AF-A0A1H1HLI2-F1
#
_entry.id   AF-A0A1H1HLI2-F1
#
_cell.length_a   1.000
_cell.length_b   1.000
_cell.length_c   1.000
_cell.angle_alpha   90.00
_cell.angle_beta   90.00
_cell.angle_gamma   90.00
#
_symmetry.space_group_name_H-M   'P 1'
#
loop_
_entity.id
_entity.type
_entity.pdbx_description
1 polymer ?
#
loop_
_entity_poly.entity_id
_entity_poly.type
_entity_poly.pdbx_seq_one_letter_code
_entity_poly.pdbx_strand_id
1 'polypeptide(L)' 'MSSATESRESEQPTREAGHDKPVIREIGHDEYDPVGTLALIALYFLILVLLWLFMYFVEFLGNDPTVVGWIGTGVGLA' A
#
# COMPACT_ATOMS: atom_id res chain seq x y z
N MET A 1 3.70 66.53 -29.53
CA MET A 1 2.58 65.84 -28.85
C MET A 1 2.18 64.69 -29.79
N SER A 2 2.82 63.52 -29.79
CA SER A 2 2.85 62.42 -28.80
C SER A 2 1.47 62.07 -28.26
N SER A 3 0.80 61.14 -28.96
CA SER A 3 -0.25 60.22 -28.50
C SER A 3 -0.75 59.52 -29.78
N ALA A 4 -0.69 58.22 -30.01
CA ALA A 4 -0.46 57.09 -29.15
C ALA A 4 0.42 56.09 -29.90
N THR A 5 1.51 55.70 -29.25
CA THR A 5 2.14 54.41 -29.44
C THR A 5 1.08 53.31 -29.26
N GLU A 6 1.33 52.14 -29.85
CA GLU A 6 0.84 50.86 -29.34
C GLU A 6 -0.63 50.52 -29.63
N SER A 7 -0.91 50.21 -30.90
CA SER A 7 -1.82 49.09 -31.23
C SER A 7 -1.01 47.92 -31.76
N ARG A 8 0.01 47.53 -30.99
CA ARG A 8 0.79 46.31 -31.15
C ARG A 8 0.93 45.66 -29.78
N GLU A 9 -0.16 45.12 -29.29
CA GLU A 9 -0.11 44.12 -28.23
C GLU A 9 -1.31 43.19 -28.40
N SER A 10 -1.41 42.63 -29.60
CA SER A 10 -2.00 41.30 -29.76
C SER A 10 -0.88 40.27 -29.64
N GLU A 11 -0.05 40.38 -28.60
CA GLU A 11 0.68 39.24 -28.07
C GLU A 11 -0.21 38.69 -26.96
N GLN A 12 -1.23 37.92 -27.37
CA GLN A 12 -1.73 36.91 -26.46
C GLN A 12 -0.50 36.06 -26.10
N PRO A 13 -0.09 35.98 -24.82
CA PRO A 13 0.88 34.98 -24.47
C PRO A 13 0.21 33.65 -24.84
N THR A 14 0.79 32.97 -25.82
CA THR A 14 0.49 31.58 -26.13
C THR A 14 0.34 30.88 -24.79
N ARG A 15 -0.90 30.53 -24.42
CA ARG A 15 -1.11 29.55 -23.37
C ARG A 15 -0.59 28.26 -23.98
N GLU A 16 0.72 28.08 -23.87
CA GLU A 16 1.38 26.79 -23.95
C GLU A 16 0.53 25.91 -23.05
N ALA A 17 -0.29 25.04 -23.64
CA ALA A 17 -0.90 23.94 -22.93
C ALA A 17 0.29 23.06 -22.55
N GLY A 18 0.94 23.43 -21.46
CA GLY A 18 2.06 22.71 -20.89
C GLY A 18 1.56 21.31 -20.67
N HIS A 19 2.01 20.40 -21.53
CA HIS A 19 1.90 18.97 -21.30
C HIS A 19 2.22 18.76 -19.84
N ASP A 20 1.24 18.23 -19.11
CA ASP A 20 1.29 17.99 -17.67
C ASP A 20 2.42 16.97 -17.43
N LYS A 21 3.65 17.49 -17.33
CA LYS A 21 4.82 16.67 -17.06
C LYS A 21 4.60 16.15 -15.65
N PRO A 22 4.69 14.84 -15.39
CA PRO A 22 4.58 14.32 -14.04
C PRO A 22 5.61 15.06 -13.18
N VAL A 23 5.14 15.90 -12.27
CA VAL A 23 5.98 16.64 -11.34
C VAL A 23 6.52 15.61 -10.36
N ILE A 24 7.70 15.08 -10.65
CA ILE A 24 8.40 14.18 -9.73
C ILE A 24 8.96 15.07 -8.62
N ARG A 25 8.19 15.20 -7.55
CA ARG A 25 8.58 15.86 -6.29
C ARG A 25 8.97 14.78 -5.28
N GLU A 26 10.09 14.96 -4.62
CA GLU A 26 10.49 14.14 -3.47
C GLU A 26 9.54 14.43 -2.29
N ILE A 27 8.88 13.40 -1.76
CA ILE A 27 7.99 13.51 -0.61
C ILE A 27 8.82 13.43 0.69
N GLY A 28 8.66 14.40 1.58
CA GLY A 28 9.29 14.36 2.90
C GLY A 28 8.66 13.29 3.80
N HIS A 29 9.42 12.72 4.73
CA HIS A 29 8.90 11.74 5.71
C HIS A 29 7.86 12.34 6.66
N ASP A 30 7.93 13.64 6.87
CA ASP A 30 7.01 14.49 7.62
C ASP A 30 5.67 14.70 6.91
N GLU A 31 5.65 14.57 5.58
CA GLU A 31 4.43 14.66 4.76
C GLU A 31 3.79 13.27 4.52
N TYR A 32 4.50 12.19 4.87
CA TYR A 32 4.02 10.82 4.72
C TYR A 32 3.20 10.38 5.94
N ASP A 33 1.89 10.15 5.74
CA ASP A 33 0.99 9.58 6.75
C ASP A 33 0.69 8.09 6.44
N PRO A 34 1.32 7.14 7.16
CA PRO A 34 1.15 5.70 6.92
C PRO A 34 -0.12 5.11 7.54
N VAL A 35 -1.04 5.89 8.13
CA VAL A 35 -2.22 5.33 8.82
C VAL A 35 -3.05 4.42 7.93
N GLY A 36 -3.21 4.78 6.65
CA GLY A 36 -3.93 3.93 5.68
C GLY A 36 -3.24 2.59 5.42
N THR A 37 -1.92 2.60 5.22
CA THR A 37 -1.13 1.37 5.05
C THR A 37 -1.14 0.51 6.31
N LEU A 38 -1.04 1.13 7.49
CA LEU A 38 -1.12 0.45 8.77
C LEU A 38 -2.49 -0.22 8.97
N ALA A 39 -3.58 0.46 8.59
CA ALA A 39 -4.93 -0.11 8.64
C ALA A 39 -5.07 -1.34 7.73
N LEU A 40 -4.50 -1.31 6.53
CA LEU A 40 -4.50 -2.46 5.60
C LEU A 40 -3.73 -3.64 6.17
N ILE A 41 -2.54 -3.40 6.74
CA ILE A 41 -1.72 -4.44 7.38
C ILE A 41 -2.45 -5.03 8.58
N ALA A 42 -3.03 -4.19 9.44
CA ALA A 42 -3.77 -4.64 10.61
C ALA A 42 -5.01 -5.47 10.23
N LEU A 43 -5.76 -5.03 9.23
CA LEU A 43 -6.90 -5.78 8.70
C LEU A 43 -6.47 -7.14 8.13
N TYR A 44 -5.40 -7.16 7.34
CA TYR A 44 -4.84 -8.40 6.80
C TYR A 44 -4.42 -9.37 7.91
N PHE A 45 -3.68 -8.87 8.91
CA PHE A 45 -3.25 -9.67 10.05
C PHE A 45 -4.43 -10.22 10.85
N LEU A 46 -5.47 -9.41 11.06
CA LEU A 46 -6.69 -9.84 11.74
C LEU A 46 -7.36 -11.01 11.00
N ILE A 47 -7.45 -10.94 9.67
CA ILE A 47 -8.00 -12.01 8.84
C ILE A 47 -7.17 -13.29 9.00
N LEU A 48 -5.83 -13.19 8.98
CA LEU A 48 -4.95 -14.33 9.19
C LEU A 48 -5.16 -14.99 10.55
N VAL A 49 -5.24 -14.21 11.64
CA VAL A 49 -5.47 -14.74 12.98
C VAL A 49 -6.84 -15.40 13.09
N LEU A 50 -7.88 -14.80 12.50
CA LEU A 50 -9.22 -15.38 12.47
C LEU A 50 -9.26 -16.70 11.70
N LEU A 51 -8.63 -16.76 10.52
CA LEU A 51 -8.51 -17.99 9.73
C LEU A 51 -7.70 -19.05 10.48
N TRP A 52 -6.60 -18.66 11.12
CA TRP A 52 -5.77 -19.55 11.91
C TRP A 52 -6.54 -20.15 13.10
N LEU A 53 -7.24 -19.31 13.87
CA LEU A 53 -8.12 -19.77 14.94
C LEU A 53 -9.23 -20.67 14.41
N PHE A 54 -9.88 -20.29 13.31
CA PHE A 54 -10.95 -21.08 12.70
C PHE A 54 -10.46 -22.47 12.28
N MET A 55 -9.30 -22.57 11.63
CA MET A 55 -8.69 -23.85 11.28
C MET A 55 -8.32 -24.68 12.52
N TYR A 56 -7.81 -24.04 13.58
CA TYR A 56 -7.60 -24.69 14.85
C TYR A 56 -8.90 -25.30 15.40
N PHE A 57 -10.01 -24.55 15.42
CA PHE A 57 -11.29 -25.11 15.86
C PHE A 57 -11.75 -26.26 14.97
N VAL A 58 -11.63 -26.16 13.65
CA VAL A 58 -12.01 -27.22 12.71
C VAL A 58 -11.20 -28.50 12.93
N GLU A 59 -9.93 -28.38 13.29
CA GLU A 59 -9.05 -29.53 13.53
C GLU A 59 -9.23 -30.14 14.93
N PHE A 60 -9.39 -29.31 15.96
CA PHE A 60 -9.32 -29.74 17.37
C PHE A 60 -10.68 -29.82 18.09
N LEU A 61 -11.79 -29.31 17.53
CA LEU A 61 -13.14 -29.55 18.06
C LEU A 61 -13.79 -30.75 17.34
N GLY A 62 -13.58 -31.95 17.89
CA GLY A 62 -14.35 -33.14 17.51
C GLY A 62 -13.57 -34.25 16.81
N ASN A 63 -12.26 -34.10 16.61
CA ASN A 63 -11.37 -35.16 16.15
C ASN A 63 -10.10 -35.21 17.02
N ASP A 64 -9.60 -36.41 17.34
CA ASP A 64 -8.31 -36.58 17.99
C ASP A 64 -7.18 -35.97 17.12
N PRO A 65 -6.09 -35.45 17.71
CA PRO A 65 -5.06 -34.68 17.00
C PRO A 65 -4.47 -35.45 15.82
N THR A 66 -4.87 -35.12 14.60
CA THR A 66 -4.34 -35.77 13.37
C THR A 66 -3.03 -35.15 12.88
N VAL A 67 -2.64 -33.96 13.36
CA VAL A 67 -1.42 -33.25 12.95
C VAL A 67 -0.55 -32.86 14.16
N VAL A 68 -0.47 -33.72 15.18
CA VAL A 68 0.77 -33.80 15.98
C VAL A 68 1.65 -34.81 15.27
N GLY A 69 2.28 -34.36 14.18
CA GLY A 69 3.34 -35.13 13.55
C GLY A 69 4.38 -35.46 14.62
N TRP A 70 4.53 -36.73 14.97
CA TRP A 70 5.73 -37.57 14.84
C TRP A 70 7.15 -36.94 14.97
N ILE A 71 7.34 -35.66 15.29
CA ILE A 71 8.65 -35.00 15.45
C ILE A 71 9.22 -35.34 16.85
N GLY A 72 9.18 -36.63 17.21
CA GLY A 72 9.69 -37.19 18.45
C GLY A 72 10.21 -38.62 18.34
N THR A 73 10.11 -39.31 17.19
CA THR A 73 10.48 -40.75 17.11
C THR A 73 11.25 -41.12 15.84
N GLY A 74 12.11 -40.23 15.32
CA GLY A 74 12.84 -40.50 14.08
C GLY A 74 14.21 -39.85 13.97
N VAL A 75 14.91 -39.64 15.09
CA VAL A 75 16.36 -39.40 15.04
C VAL A 75 17.02 -40.70 14.58
N GLY A 76 17.80 -40.61 13.50
CA GLY A 76 18.47 -41.73 12.84
C GLY A 76 19.27 -42.62 13.80
N LEU A 77 18.77 -43.84 14.01
CA LEU A 77 19.52 -44.99 14.50
C LEU A 77 19.11 -46.22 13.69
N ALA A 78 19.66 -46.32 12.48
CA ALA A 78 19.93 -47.56 11.76
C ALA A 78 20.99 -47.27 10.69
#